data_AF-A0A528AEN2-F1
#
_entry.id   AF-A0A528AEN2-F1
#
_cell.length_a   1.000
_cell.length_b   1.000
_cell.length_c   1.000
_cell.angle_alpha   90.00
_cell.angle_beta   90.00
_cell.angle_gamma   90.00
#
_symmetry.space_group_name_H-M   'P 1'
#
loop_
_entity.id
_entity.type
_entity.pdbx_description
1 polymer ?
#
loop_
_entity_poly.entity_id
_entity_poly.type
_entity_poly.pdbx_seq_one_letter_code
_entity_poly.pdbx_strand_id
1 'polypeptide(L)' 'VDVVVAGDLFYRQDLADRVIHFLDRCLAADINVLIGDPGRAYLPRSRLRLLAEYQVPDVGEAKDAATKLSGVFSFEPEQP' A
#
# COMPACT_ATOMS: atom_id res chain seq x y z
N VAL A 1 19.01 -0.29 -4.67
CA VAL A 1 17.55 -0.47 -4.86
C VAL A 1 16.98 0.92 -4.88
N ASP A 2 16.32 1.29 -5.97
CA ASP A 2 15.86 2.68 -6.17
C ASP A 2 14.38 2.84 -5.80
N VAL A 3 13.63 1.73 -5.82
CA VAL A 3 12.20 1.67 -5.49
C VAL A 3 11.88 0.38 -4.75
N VAL A 4 11.04 0.48 -3.71
CA VAL A 4 10.37 -0.66 -3.06
C VAL A 4 8.89 -0.60 -3.39
N VAL A 5 8.31 -1.75 -3.76
CA VAL A 5 6.88 -1.88 -4.05
C VAL A 5 6.25 -2.87 -3.08
N ALA A 6 5.17 -2.46 -2.42
CA ALA A 6 4.41 -3.28 -1.47
C ALA A 6 2.96 -3.43 -1.97
N GLY A 7 2.49 -4.66 -2.11
CA GLY A 7 1.13 -4.96 -2.57
C GLY A 7 0.34 -5.74 -1.54
N ASP A 8 -0.85 -5.26 -1.19
CA ASP A 8 -1.84 -5.98 -0.37
C ASP A 8 -1.30 -6.54 0.97
N LEU A 9 -0.58 -5.72 1.73
CA LEU A 9 0.01 -6.11 3.02
C LEU A 9 -0.76 -5.58 4.24
N PHE A 10 -1.74 -4.69 4.05
CA PHE A 10 -2.39 -3.95 5.14
C PHE A 10 -3.70 -4.60 5.62
N TYR A 11 -3.86 -5.91 5.38
CA TYR A 11 -5.05 -6.69 5.77
C TYR A 11 -5.00 -7.18 7.23
N ARG A 12 -3.84 -7.16 7.89
CA ARG A 12 -3.69 -7.42 9.34
C ARG A 12 -2.82 -6.37 10.01
N GLN A 13 -3.19 -6.00 11.23
CA GLN A 13 -2.54 -4.92 11.99
C GLN A 13 -1.06 -5.22 12.29
N ASP A 14 -0.77 -6.41 12.82
CA ASP A 14 0.59 -6.83 13.21
C ASP A 14 1.56 -6.86 12.02
N LEU A 15 1.05 -7.24 10.84
CA LEU A 15 1.78 -7.19 9.59
C LEU A 15 1.98 -5.73 9.13
N ALA A 16 0.91 -4.93 9.13
CA ALA A 16 0.96 -3.52 8.75
C ALA A 16 2.00 -2.76 9.56
N ASP A 17 2.02 -2.91 10.88
CA ASP A 17 2.97 -2.23 11.78
C ASP A 17 4.43 -2.59 11.43
N ARG A 18 4.71 -3.88 11.20
CA ARG A 18 6.06 -4.35 10.82
C ARG A 18 6.48 -3.83 9.45
N VAL A 19 5.56 -3.82 8.49
CA VAL A 19 5.81 -3.34 7.13
C VAL A 19 6.05 -1.83 7.16
N ILE A 20 5.24 -1.05 7.86
CA ILE A 20 5.41 0.40 8.00
C ILE A 20 6.80 0.73 8.53
N HIS A 21 7.24 0.08 9.62
CA HIS A 21 8.60 0.28 10.15
C HIS A 21 9.71 -0.09 9.17
N PHE A 22 9.48 -1.06 8.28
CA PHE A 22 10.43 -1.38 7.22
C PHE A 22 10.44 -0.29 6.14
N LEU A 23 9.26 0.16 5.70
CA LEU A 23 9.12 1.22 4.70
C LEU A 23 9.69 2.56 5.19
N ASP A 24 9.55 2.88 6.47
CA ASP A 24 10.18 4.05 7.09
C ASP A 24 11.70 4.02 6.94
N ARG A 25 12.33 2.85 7.15
CA ARG A 25 13.78 2.70 6.94
C ARG A 25 14.16 2.82 5.47
N CYS A 26 13.29 2.43 4.54
CA CYS A 26 13.50 2.63 3.11
C CYS A 26 13.47 4.12 2.75
N LEU A 27 12.45 4.85 3.23
CA LEU A 27 12.37 6.30 3.03
C LEU A 27 13.57 7.03 3.63
N ALA A 28 14.01 6.64 4.83
CA ALA A 28 15.20 7.20 5.48
C ALA A 28 16.52 6.90 4.75
N ALA A 29 16.53 5.93 3.85
CA ALA A 29 17.65 5.61 2.97
C ALA A 29 17.50 6.20 1.56
N ASP A 30 16.61 7.19 1.38
CA ASP A 30 16.29 7.85 0.11
C ASP A 30 15.75 6.89 -0.97
N ILE A 31 15.09 5.80 -0.55
CA ILE A 31 14.45 4.83 -1.44
C ILE A 31 12.97 5.16 -1.58
N ASN A 32 12.49 5.30 -2.82
CA ASN A 32 11.08 5.55 -3.09
C ASN A 32 10.22 4.32 -2.76
N VAL A 33 9.03 4.55 -2.19
CA VAL A 33 8.11 3.48 -1.80
C VAL A 33 6.75 3.65 -2.49
N LEU A 34 6.31 2.60 -3.18
CA LEU A 34 5.00 2.51 -3.79
C LEU A 34 4.16 1.44 -3.10
N ILE A 35 2.90 1.77 -2.80
CA ILE A 35 1.94 0.86 -2.20
C ILE A 35 0.79 0.63 -3.18
N GLY A 36 0.51 -0.63 -3.51
CA GLY A 36 -0.72 -1.04 -4.19
C GLY A 36 -1.68 -1.67 -3.19
N ASP A 37 -2.87 -1.10 -3.02
CA ASP A 37 -3.82 -1.63 -2.03
C ASP A 37 -5.29 -1.27 -2.37
N PRO A 38 -6.25 -2.19 -2.16
CA PRO A 38 -7.68 -1.96 -2.38
C PRO A 38 -8.38 -1.17 -1.24
N GLY A 39 -7.64 -0.55 -0.34
CA GLY A 39 -8.18 0.20 0.79
C GLY A 39 -8.39 -0.66 2.04
N ARG A 40 -7.48 -1.60 2.33
CA ARG A 40 -7.49 -2.47 3.51
C ARG A 40 -7.58 -1.66 4.81
N ALA A 41 -8.03 -2.33 5.86
CA ALA A 41 -8.38 -1.70 7.13
C ALA A 41 -7.21 -0.91 7.74
N TYR A 42 -6.00 -1.48 7.70
CA TYR A 42 -4.81 -0.94 8.37
C TYR A 42 -3.91 -0.11 7.44
N LEU A 43 -4.44 0.36 6.31
CA LEU A 43 -3.71 1.18 5.37
C LEU A 43 -3.41 2.58 5.99
N PRO A 44 -2.16 3.07 5.99
CA PRO A 44 -1.76 4.33 6.65
C PRO A 44 -2.14 5.55 5.82
N ARG A 45 -3.45 5.79 5.65
CA ARG A 45 -4.04 6.76 4.71
C ARG A 45 -3.47 8.18 4.83
N SER A 46 -3.13 8.64 6.03
CA SER A 46 -2.54 9.97 6.25
C SER A 46 -1.19 10.17 5.57
N ARG A 47 -0.50 9.07 5.24
CA ARG A 47 0.85 9.05 4.65
C ARG A 47 0.83 8.61 3.18
N LEU A 48 -0.34 8.52 2.57
CA LEU A 48 -0.50 8.07 1.19
C LEU A 48 -0.88 9.21 0.27
N ARG A 49 -0.12 9.34 -0.81
CA ARG A 49 -0.50 10.18 -1.96
C ARG A 49 -0.91 9.26 -3.11
N LEU A 50 -2.18 9.32 -3.49
CA LEU A 50 -2.71 8.55 -4.62
C LEU A 50 -2.02 8.96 -5.92
N LEU A 51 -1.54 7.96 -6.67
CA LEU A 51 -0.89 8.14 -7.97
C LEU A 51 -1.76 7.63 -9.12
N ALA A 52 -2.46 6.52 -8.91
CA ALA A 52 -3.35 5.93 -9.90
C ALA A 52 -4.39 5.01 -9.24
N GLU A 53 -5.51 4.80 -9.91
CA GLU A 53 -6.54 3.84 -9.49
C GLU A 53 -6.83 2.87 -10.63
N TYR A 54 -7.06 1.62 -10.28
CA TYR A 54 -7.35 0.55 -11.21
C TYR A 54 -8.50 -0.29 -10.67
N GLN A 55 -9.43 -0.67 -11.53
CA GLN A 55 -10.37 -1.72 -11.19
C GLN A 55 -9.65 -3.06 -11.27
N VAL A 56 -9.55 -3.75 -10.15
CA VAL A 56 -8.91 -5.07 -10.06
C VAL A 56 -9.92 -6.12 -9.61
N PRO A 57 -9.86 -7.35 -10.15
CA PRO A 57 -10.58 -8.48 -9.57
C PRO A 57 -10.11 -8.72 -8.14
N ASP A 58 -11.02 -9.04 -7.22
CA ASP A 58 -10.62 -9.44 -5.87
C ASP A 58 -9.90 -10.80 -5.93
N VAL A 59 -8.74 -10.92 -5.27
CA VAL A 59 -7.91 -12.11 -5.36
C VAL A 59 -8.54 -13.21 -4.50
N GLY A 60 -9.21 -14.16 -5.15
CA GLY A 60 -9.84 -15.32 -4.51
C GLY A 60 -11.35 -15.42 -4.68
N GLU A 61 -12.01 -14.43 -5.30
CA GLU A 61 -13.42 -14.52 -5.63
C GLU A 61 -13.65 -15.07 -7.07
N ALA A 62 -14.83 -15.64 -7.31
CA ALA A 62 -15.20 -16.24 -8.59
C ALA A 62 -15.13 -15.22 -9.75
N LYS A 63 -15.09 -15.69 -11.01
CA LYS A 63 -14.96 -14.85 -12.22
C LYS A 63 -15.98 -13.70 -12.34
N ASP A 64 -17.08 -13.74 -11.59
CA ASP A 64 -18.16 -12.74 -11.58
C ASP A 64 -18.17 -11.85 -10.33
N ALA A 65 -17.08 -11.85 -9.56
CA ALA A 65 -16.91 -11.03 -8.37
C ALA A 65 -16.87 -9.53 -8.67
N ALA A 66 -17.44 -8.73 -7.77
CA ALA A 66 -17.40 -7.27 -7.89
C ALA A 66 -15.94 -6.80 -7.89
N THR A 67 -15.52 -6.13 -8.97
CA THR A 67 -14.20 -5.49 -9.04
C THR A 67 -14.07 -4.45 -7.93
N LYS A 68 -12.99 -4.51 -7.15
CA LYS A 68 -12.66 -3.47 -6.18
C LYS A 68 -11.74 -2.45 -6.82
N LEU A 69 -11.98 -1.18 -6.49
CA LEU A 69 -11.08 -0.11 -6.88
C LEU A 69 -9.81 -0.23 -6.03
N SER A 70 -8.68 -0.49 -6.67
CA SER A 70 -7.38 -0.52 -6.02
C SER A 70 -6.57 0.70 -6.40
N GLY A 71 -5.98 1.33 -5.39
CA GLY A 71 -5.09 2.47 -5.59
C GLY A 71 -3.64 2.03 -5.64
N VAL A 72 -2.85 2.79 -6.40
CA VAL A 72 -1.40 2.86 -6.30
C VAL A 72 -1.06 4.18 -5.64
N PHE A 73 -0.26 4.14 -4.59
CA PHE A 73 0.06 5.26 -3.73
C PHE A 73 1.57 5.43 -3.60
N SER A 74 2.03 6.67 -3.53
CA SER A 74 3.33 7.02 -2.96
C SER A 74 3.21 6.99 -1.44
N PHE A 75 4.14 6.32 -0.77
CA PHE A 75 4.23 6.33 0.70
C PHE A 75 5.18 7.44 1.13
N GLU A 76 4.67 8.37 1.92
CA GLU A 76 5.38 9.58 2.30
C GLU A 76 5.86 9.49 3.78
N PRO A 77 6.92 10.22 4.15
CA PRO A 77 7.32 10.37 5.55
C PRO A 77 6.17 10.95 6.38
N GLU A 78 6.15 10.62 7.67
CA GLU A 78 5.20 11.24 8.59
C GLU A 78 5.50 12.74 8.69
N GLN A 79 4.48 13.58 8.49
CA GLN A 79 4.64 15.02 8.63
C GLN A 79 4.73 15.36 10.14
N PRO A 80 5.72 16.17 10.55
CA PRO A 80 5.90 16.54 11.95
C PRO A 80 4.78 17.43 12.50
#